data_AF-A0A849C2I1-F1
#
_entry.id   AF-A0A849C2I1-F1
#
_cell.length_a   1.000
_cell.length_b   1.000
_cell.length_c   1.000
_cell.angle_alpha   90.00
_cell.angle_beta   90.00
_cell.angle_gamma   90.00
#
_symmetry.space_group_name_H-M   'P 1'
#
loop_
_entity.id
_entity.type
_entity.pdbx_description
1 polymer ?
#
loop_
_entity_poly.entity_id
_entity_poly.type
_entity_poly.pdbx_seq_one_letter_code
_entity_poly.pdbx_strand_id
1 'polypeptide(L)'
;MITVATWNVLHRVHAENWYEDVAQRWPDEELRIKAVTARVASRSEQIIALQEVSGDQLASLRRALPGRTIHAFRYPRLPRPRRIETILSDRGEYLALLVDGPSREVVAESFANDPGKGLLAVSAFGATFIATHVTGDRRRASQFARLAQLSTDPGGTILLGDFNRDRERIAAALGPSFTVAPFESEAVPTRPRTSGAKSRFIDHVVGRAATITDASVDNVDGLSDHNLVHATVVTIGVGFGFGFGG
;
A
#
# COMPACT_ATOMS: atom_id res chain seq x y z
N MET A 1 8.26 3.72 18.33
CA MET A 1 8.83 3.43 17.00
C MET A 1 8.02 2.30 16.40
N ILE A 2 7.64 2.40 15.13
CA ILE A 2 6.75 1.46 14.46
C ILE A 2 7.37 1.11 13.11
N THR A 3 7.49 -0.16 12.76
CA THR A 3 7.99 -0.60 11.45
C THR A 3 6.83 -0.78 10.48
N VAL A 4 6.99 -0.26 9.26
CA VAL A 4 5.93 -0.24 8.25
C VAL A 4 6.43 -0.75 6.91
N ALA A 5 5.56 -1.37 6.13
CA ALA A 5 5.82 -1.73 4.75
C ALA A 5 4.64 -1.46 3.83
N THR A 6 4.91 -1.28 2.54
CA THR A 6 3.90 -1.24 1.49
C THR A 6 4.32 -2.01 0.25
N TRP A 7 3.37 -2.70 -0.37
CA TRP A 7 3.62 -3.45 -1.59
C TRP A 7 2.36 -3.58 -2.47
N ASN A 8 2.44 -3.13 -3.72
CA ASN A 8 1.48 -3.50 -4.74
C ASN A 8 1.77 -4.94 -5.19
N VAL A 9 0.87 -5.89 -4.88
CA VAL A 9 1.09 -7.33 -5.11
C VAL A 9 0.65 -7.80 -6.50
N LEU A 10 0.26 -6.87 -7.37
CA LEU A 10 -0.20 -7.09 -8.73
C LEU A 10 -1.43 -8.01 -8.81
N HIS A 11 -2.57 -7.43 -9.18
CA HIS A 11 -3.77 -8.22 -9.42
C HIS A 11 -3.63 -8.97 -10.76
N ARG A 12 -3.92 -10.27 -10.79
CA ARG A 12 -3.75 -11.12 -11.99
C ARG A 12 -4.39 -10.53 -13.25
N VAL A 13 -5.64 -10.07 -13.15
CA VAL A 13 -6.35 -9.43 -14.28
C VAL A 13 -5.59 -8.22 -14.86
N HIS A 14 -4.89 -7.44 -14.03
CA HIS A 14 -4.08 -6.32 -14.53
C HIS A 14 -2.83 -6.85 -15.26
N ALA A 15 -2.20 -7.90 -14.73
CA ALA A 15 -1.10 -8.58 -15.41
C ALA A 15 -1.52 -9.07 -16.81
N GLU A 16 -2.64 -9.78 -16.87
CA GLU A 16 -3.23 -10.35 -18.10
C GLU A 16 -3.64 -9.30 -19.13
N ASN A 17 -4.03 -8.11 -18.67
CA ASN A 17 -4.43 -7.02 -19.55
C ASN A 17 -3.23 -6.28 -20.16
N TRP A 18 -2.14 -6.10 -19.41
CA TRP A 18 -1.07 -5.18 -19.77
C TRP A 18 0.26 -5.84 -20.16
N TYR A 19 0.50 -7.09 -19.76
CA TYR A 19 1.75 -7.81 -20.04
C TYR A 19 1.50 -8.90 -21.07
N GLU A 20 2.16 -8.78 -22.22
CA GLU A 20 2.05 -9.78 -23.30
C GLU A 20 2.73 -11.11 -22.91
N ASP A 21 3.75 -11.01 -22.06
CA ASP A 21 4.56 -12.10 -21.53
C ASP A 21 4.04 -12.64 -20.19
N VAL A 22 2.81 -12.31 -19.78
CA VAL A 22 2.22 -12.70 -18.48
C VAL A 22 2.33 -14.21 -18.22
N ALA A 23 2.15 -15.05 -19.25
CA ALA A 23 2.23 -16.50 -19.14
C ALA A 23 3.66 -17.03 -18.94
N GLN A 24 4.69 -16.26 -19.34
CA GLN A 24 6.09 -16.60 -19.09
C GLN A 24 6.56 -16.06 -17.74
N ARG A 25 6.15 -14.82 -17.42
CA ARG A 25 6.57 -14.12 -16.20
C ARG A 25 5.89 -14.66 -14.94
N TRP A 26 4.62 -14.99 -15.03
CA TRP A 26 3.81 -15.59 -13.95
C TRP A 26 2.96 -16.73 -14.52
N PRO A 27 3.56 -17.90 -14.80
CA PRO A 27 2.87 -19.02 -15.44
C PRO A 27 1.76 -19.60 -14.55
N ASP A 28 1.99 -19.62 -13.23
CA ASP A 28 1.10 -20.23 -12.25
C ASP A 28 0.73 -19.21 -11.17
N GLU A 29 -0.53 -18.76 -11.21
CA GLU A 29 -1.04 -17.77 -10.27
C GLU A 29 -1.22 -18.33 -8.86
N GLU A 30 -1.53 -19.63 -8.71
CA GLU A 30 -1.67 -20.23 -7.39
C GLU A 30 -0.32 -20.28 -6.67
N LEU A 31 0.74 -20.69 -7.39
CA LEU A 31 2.11 -20.66 -6.88
C LEU A 31 2.55 -19.23 -6.57
N ARG A 32 2.23 -18.25 -7.43
CA ARG A 32 2.53 -16.84 -7.16
C ARG A 32 1.83 -16.34 -5.91
N ILE A 33 0.53 -16.62 -5.74
CA ILE A 33 -0.24 -16.23 -4.56
C ILE A 33 0.38 -16.82 -3.28
N LYS A 34 0.77 -18.10 -3.30
CA LYS A 34 1.46 -18.75 -2.18
C LYS A 34 2.80 -18.08 -1.87
N ALA A 35 3.58 -17.75 -2.89
CA ALA A 35 4.88 -17.10 -2.73
C ALA A 35 4.74 -15.66 -2.20
N VAL A 36 3.79 -14.87 -2.70
CA VAL A 36 3.45 -13.54 -2.17
C VAL A 36 3.00 -13.65 -0.72
N THR A 37 2.11 -14.60 -0.39
CA THR A 37 1.68 -14.85 1.00
C THR A 37 2.85 -15.21 1.89
N ALA A 38 3.73 -16.11 1.47
CA ALA A 38 4.91 -16.51 2.25
C ALA A 38 5.86 -15.32 2.47
N ARG A 39 6.08 -14.49 1.44
CA ARG A 39 6.90 -13.28 1.53
C ARG A 39 6.31 -12.27 2.51
N VAL A 40 5.00 -12.05 2.49
CA VAL A 40 4.32 -11.19 3.47
C VAL A 40 4.37 -11.81 4.87
N ALA A 41 4.24 -13.13 4.98
CA ALA A 41 4.26 -13.81 6.28
C ALA A 41 5.63 -13.83 6.95
N SER A 42 6.72 -13.78 6.17
CA SER A 42 8.08 -13.66 6.71
C SER A 42 8.44 -12.25 7.16
N ARG A 43 7.55 -11.26 6.98
CA ARG A 43 7.78 -9.86 7.38
C ARG A 43 7.55 -9.65 8.87
N SER A 44 8.43 -8.86 9.49
CA SER A 44 8.36 -8.47 10.90
C SER A 44 7.73 -7.10 11.11
N GLU A 45 7.41 -6.38 10.04
CA GLU A 45 6.80 -5.05 10.14
C GLU A 45 5.46 -5.10 10.86
N GLN A 46 5.24 -4.13 11.74
CA GLN A 46 4.01 -4.05 12.55
C GLN A 46 2.81 -3.65 11.70
N ILE A 47 3.01 -2.86 10.66
CA ILE A 47 1.98 -2.45 9.69
C ILE A 47 2.43 -2.80 8.27
N ILE A 48 1.60 -3.51 7.51
CA ILE A 48 1.87 -3.82 6.09
C ILE A 48 0.65 -3.42 5.26
N ALA A 49 0.83 -2.48 4.34
CA ALA A 49 -0.20 -2.07 3.38
C ALA A 49 0.00 -2.78 2.05
N LEU A 50 -1.05 -3.43 1.54
CA LEU A 50 -1.03 -4.11 0.25
C LEU A 50 -2.04 -3.49 -0.71
N GLN A 51 -1.62 -3.32 -1.96
CA GLN A 51 -2.47 -2.84 -3.05
C GLN A 51 -2.65 -3.95 -4.11
N GLU A 52 -3.74 -3.86 -4.87
CA GLU A 52 -4.08 -4.83 -5.92
C GLU A 52 -4.21 -6.28 -5.42
N VAL A 53 -4.60 -6.45 -4.16
CA VAL A 53 -4.82 -7.78 -3.58
C VAL A 53 -6.06 -8.40 -4.23
N SER A 54 -5.95 -9.58 -4.83
CA SER A 54 -7.10 -10.34 -5.32
C SER A 54 -7.87 -10.99 -4.16
N GLY A 55 -9.11 -11.44 -4.39
CA GLY A 55 -9.85 -12.19 -3.37
C GLY A 55 -9.16 -13.49 -2.98
N ASP A 56 -8.58 -14.21 -3.95
CA ASP A 56 -7.79 -15.42 -3.71
C ASP A 56 -6.54 -15.12 -2.86
N GLN A 57 -5.84 -14.02 -3.16
CA GLN A 57 -4.69 -13.56 -2.39
C GLN A 57 -5.07 -13.17 -0.96
N LEU A 58 -6.20 -12.47 -0.77
CA LEU A 58 -6.71 -12.10 0.55
C LEU A 58 -7.08 -13.34 1.38
N ALA A 59 -7.74 -14.33 0.76
CA ALA A 59 -8.08 -15.59 1.41
C ALA A 59 -6.81 -16.36 1.83
N SER A 60 -5.78 -16.37 0.99
CA SER A 60 -4.47 -16.96 1.32
C SER A 60 -3.82 -16.26 2.52
N LEU A 61 -3.79 -14.92 2.53
CA LEU A 61 -3.22 -14.12 3.64
C LEU A 61 -3.94 -14.39 4.96
N ARG A 62 -5.28 -14.40 4.96
CA ARG A 62 -6.09 -14.68 6.17
C ARG A 62 -5.81 -16.06 6.77
N ARG A 63 -5.57 -17.07 5.93
CA ARG A 63 -5.22 -18.43 6.39
C ARG A 63 -3.81 -18.49 6.96
N ALA A 64 -2.85 -17.80 6.34
CA ALA A 64 -1.45 -17.86 6.72
C ALA A 64 -1.10 -17.01 7.95
N LEU A 65 -1.90 -15.98 8.26
CA LEU A 65 -1.58 -14.97 9.29
C LEU A 65 -2.69 -14.81 10.34
N PRO A 66 -3.08 -15.89 11.06
CA PRO A 66 -4.15 -15.80 12.06
C PRO A 66 -3.79 -14.90 13.26
N GLY A 67 -2.49 -14.63 13.49
CA GLY A 67 -2.03 -13.74 14.55
C GLY A 67 -2.06 -12.24 14.21
N ARG A 68 -2.33 -11.87 12.95
CA ARG A 68 -2.41 -10.47 12.51
C ARG A 68 -3.84 -10.08 12.21
N THR A 69 -4.22 -8.85 12.57
CA THR A 69 -5.50 -8.28 12.14
C THR A 69 -5.36 -7.83 10.69
N ILE A 70 -6.27 -8.29 9.80
CA ILE A 70 -6.29 -7.88 8.39
C ILE A 70 -7.54 -7.04 8.13
N HIS A 71 -7.37 -5.72 8.07
CA HIS A 71 -8.39 -4.81 7.56
C HIS A 71 -8.36 -4.86 6.03
N ALA A 72 -9.53 -4.93 5.39
CA ALA A 72 -9.60 -5.04 3.94
C ALA A 72 -10.76 -4.23 3.38
N PHE A 73 -10.45 -3.36 2.42
CA PHE A 73 -11.44 -2.60 1.67
C PHE A 73 -11.55 -3.18 0.27
N ARG A 74 -12.73 -3.71 -0.08
CA ARG A 74 -13.04 -4.17 -1.44
C ARG A 74 -13.41 -2.99 -2.31
N TYR A 75 -12.71 -2.80 -3.42
CA TYR A 75 -13.14 -1.81 -4.40
C TYR A 75 -14.51 -2.17 -5.00
N PRO A 76 -15.41 -1.18 -5.19
CA PRO A 76 -16.67 -1.41 -5.90
C PRO A 76 -16.46 -1.89 -7.34
N ARG A 77 -15.39 -1.43 -8.00
CA ARG A 77 -15.05 -1.87 -9.36
C ARG A 77 -14.42 -3.25 -9.33
N LEU A 78 -15.06 -4.21 -10.01
CA LEU A 78 -14.43 -5.49 -10.32
C LEU A 78 -13.49 -5.36 -11.54
N PRO A 79 -12.21 -5.79 -11.45
CA PRO A 79 -11.34 -5.98 -12.61
C PRO A 79 -11.99 -6.87 -13.67
N ARG A 80 -11.93 -6.43 -14.93
CA ARG A 80 -12.46 -7.18 -16.08
C ARG A 80 -11.32 -7.60 -16.99
N PRO A 81 -11.21 -8.88 -17.34
CA PRO A 81 -10.28 -9.33 -18.37
C PRO A 81 -10.65 -8.71 -19.72
N ARG A 82 -9.65 -8.31 -20.50
CA ARG A 82 -9.83 -7.65 -21.81
C ARG A 82 -9.18 -8.41 -22.96
N ARG A 83 -8.17 -9.25 -22.67
CA ARG A 83 -7.37 -9.96 -23.67
C ARG A 83 -7.50 -11.47 -23.54
N ILE A 84 -7.28 -11.98 -22.33
CA ILE A 84 -7.36 -13.40 -21.99
C ILE A 84 -8.29 -13.57 -20.80
N GLU A 85 -8.92 -14.73 -20.70
CA GLU A 85 -9.71 -15.09 -19.51
C GLU A 85 -8.80 -15.21 -18.29
N THR A 86 -9.34 -14.83 -17.12
CA THR A 86 -8.57 -14.86 -15.89
C THR A 86 -8.78 -16.17 -15.15
N ILE A 87 -7.71 -16.67 -14.54
CA ILE A 87 -7.70 -17.92 -13.77
C ILE A 87 -8.07 -17.72 -12.29
N LEU A 88 -8.30 -16.48 -11.85
CA LEU A 88 -8.74 -16.18 -10.48
C LEU A 88 -10.15 -16.69 -10.20
N SER A 89 -10.32 -17.33 -9.05
CA SER A 89 -11.64 -17.76 -8.54
C SER A 89 -12.41 -16.57 -7.96
N ASP A 90 -11.77 -15.74 -7.13
CA ASP A 90 -12.29 -14.44 -6.69
C ASP A 90 -11.48 -13.29 -7.27
N ARG A 91 -12.09 -12.61 -8.24
CA ARG A 91 -11.55 -11.45 -8.96
C ARG A 91 -11.71 -10.12 -8.21
N GLY A 92 -12.23 -10.12 -6.98
CA GLY A 92 -12.32 -8.91 -6.17
C GLY A 92 -10.95 -8.26 -6.01
N GLU A 93 -10.88 -6.93 -6.08
CA GLU A 93 -9.64 -6.17 -5.86
C GLU A 93 -9.77 -5.42 -4.52
N TYR A 94 -8.73 -5.51 -3.69
CA TYR A 94 -8.75 -4.98 -2.34
C TYR A 94 -7.53 -4.10 -2.06
N LEU A 95 -7.73 -3.11 -1.17
CA LEU A 95 -6.67 -2.66 -0.28
C LEU A 95 -6.70 -3.55 0.95
N ALA A 96 -5.53 -4.00 1.41
CA ALA A 96 -5.40 -4.69 2.68
C ALA A 96 -4.39 -3.97 3.56
N LEU A 97 -4.68 -3.86 4.86
CA LEU A 97 -3.77 -3.33 5.85
C LEU A 97 -3.68 -4.33 7.00
N LEU A 98 -2.51 -4.96 7.12
CA LEU A 98 -2.19 -5.96 8.13
C LEU A 98 -1.57 -5.27 9.33
N VAL A 99 -2.08 -5.56 10.53
CA VAL A 99 -1.62 -4.99 11.79
C VAL A 99 -1.24 -6.08 12.78
N ASP A 100 -0.04 -5.97 13.33
CA ASP A 100 0.43 -6.78 14.46
C ASP A 100 0.03 -6.14 15.79
N GLY A 101 -1.24 -6.31 16.18
CA GLY A 101 -1.78 -5.80 17.44
C GLY A 101 -3.17 -5.16 17.33
N PRO A 102 -3.64 -4.54 18.44
CA PRO A 102 -4.94 -3.89 18.48
C PRO A 102 -5.05 -2.77 17.46
N SER A 103 -6.15 -2.77 16.72
CA SER A 103 -6.39 -1.79 15.67
C SER A 103 -7.87 -1.64 15.38
N ARG A 104 -8.24 -0.51 14.77
CA ARG A 104 -9.63 -0.20 14.43
C ARG A 104 -9.70 0.52 13.10
N GLU A 105 -10.56 0.06 12.21
CA GLU A 105 -10.89 0.79 10.99
C GLU A 105 -11.47 2.17 11.32
N VAL A 106 -10.95 3.21 10.68
CA VAL A 106 -11.41 4.60 10.80
C VAL A 106 -12.30 4.95 9.62
N VAL A 107 -11.81 4.69 8.41
CA VAL A 107 -12.54 4.92 7.16
C VAL A 107 -12.02 3.99 6.07
N ALA A 108 -12.93 3.48 5.24
CA ALA A 108 -12.62 2.72 4.06
C ALA A 108 -13.51 3.21 2.91
N GLU A 109 -12.92 3.80 1.87
CA GLU A 109 -13.69 4.39 0.78
C GLU A 109 -12.94 4.37 -0.55
N SER A 110 -13.71 4.28 -1.63
CA SER A 110 -13.21 4.55 -2.98
C SER A 110 -13.16 6.06 -3.23
N PHE A 111 -12.22 6.51 -4.04
CA PHE A 111 -12.23 7.90 -4.48
C PHE A 111 -13.46 8.18 -5.35
N ALA A 112 -14.14 9.30 -5.12
CA ALA A 112 -15.37 9.66 -5.81
C ALA A 112 -15.26 9.66 -7.35
N ASN A 113 -14.06 9.96 -7.87
CA ASN A 113 -13.78 10.00 -9.31
C ASN A 113 -13.13 8.73 -9.86
N ASP A 114 -12.90 7.71 -9.03
CA ASP A 114 -12.30 6.45 -9.44
C ASP A 114 -12.71 5.30 -8.49
N PRO A 115 -13.79 4.55 -8.79
CA PRO A 115 -14.24 3.43 -7.96
C PRO A 115 -13.27 2.24 -7.93
N GLY A 116 -12.19 2.29 -8.71
CA GLY A 116 -11.11 1.31 -8.71
C GLY A 116 -9.88 1.72 -7.92
N LYS A 117 -9.95 2.84 -7.19
CA LYS A 117 -8.89 3.43 -6.38
C LYS A 117 -9.51 3.95 -5.10
N GLY A 118 -8.72 4.12 -4.06
CA GLY A 118 -9.27 4.50 -2.76
C GLY A 118 -8.25 4.44 -1.65
N LEU A 119 -8.78 4.42 -0.44
CA LEU A 119 -8.01 4.40 0.80
C LEU A 119 -8.67 3.51 1.84
N LEU A 120 -7.84 2.96 2.72
CA LEU A 120 -8.22 2.23 3.93
C LEU A 120 -7.40 2.80 5.09
N ALA A 121 -8.07 3.52 5.98
CA ALA A 121 -7.48 4.13 7.16
C ALA A 121 -7.78 3.31 8.41
N VAL A 122 -6.74 3.03 9.19
CA VAL A 122 -6.80 2.24 10.41
C VAL A 122 -6.05 2.98 11.51
N SER A 123 -6.68 3.09 12.68
CA SER A 123 -6.01 3.57 13.89
C SER A 123 -5.31 2.41 14.59
N ALA A 124 -4.02 2.58 14.85
CA ALA A 124 -3.18 1.63 15.57
C ALA A 124 -2.00 2.39 16.20
N PHE A 125 -1.45 1.88 17.31
CA PHE A 125 -0.24 2.45 17.93
C PHE A 125 -0.29 3.98 18.18
N GLY A 126 -1.48 4.51 18.49
CA GLY A 126 -1.68 5.94 18.76
C GLY A 126 -1.58 6.86 17.53
N ALA A 127 -1.69 6.32 16.32
CA ALA A 127 -1.67 7.07 15.07
C ALA A 127 -2.64 6.49 14.02
N THR A 128 -2.77 7.17 12.88
CA THR A 128 -3.56 6.70 11.73
C THR A 128 -2.66 6.21 10.60
N PHE A 129 -2.89 4.99 10.12
CA PHE A 129 -2.22 4.39 8.97
C PHE A 129 -3.20 4.27 7.82
N ILE A 130 -2.83 4.75 6.64
CA ILE A 130 -3.67 4.76 5.45
C ILE A 130 -3.00 3.95 4.34
N ALA A 131 -3.54 2.77 4.04
CA ALA A 131 -3.25 2.09 2.78
C ALA A 131 -3.95 2.84 1.63
N THR A 132 -3.26 3.11 0.53
CA THR A 132 -3.84 3.81 -0.62
C THR A 132 -3.34 3.27 -1.95
N HIS A 133 -4.13 3.47 -2.99
CA HIS A 133 -3.69 3.31 -4.38
C HIS A 133 -4.24 4.48 -5.18
N VAL A 134 -3.37 5.40 -5.60
CA VAL A 134 -3.73 6.61 -6.34
C VAL A 134 -3.63 6.37 -7.83
N THR A 135 -4.51 6.99 -8.60
CA THR A 135 -4.52 6.86 -10.06
C THR A 135 -3.32 7.52 -10.74
N GLY A 136 -2.93 6.94 -11.87
CA GLY A 136 -1.86 7.42 -12.74
C GLY A 136 -2.24 8.57 -13.68
N ASP A 137 -3.50 9.01 -13.71
CA ASP A 137 -4.03 10.04 -14.63
C ASP A 137 -4.56 11.33 -13.95
N ARG A 138 -5.14 12.25 -14.73
CA ARG A 138 -5.61 13.59 -14.30
C ARG A 138 -6.53 13.59 -13.06
N ARG A 139 -7.17 12.47 -12.73
CA ARG A 139 -8.07 12.32 -11.58
C ARG A 139 -7.36 12.42 -10.23
N ARG A 140 -6.02 12.28 -10.18
CA ARG A 140 -5.24 12.21 -8.94
C ARG A 140 -5.37 13.42 -8.00
N ALA A 141 -5.65 14.62 -8.53
CA ALA A 141 -5.58 15.84 -7.73
C ALA A 141 -6.58 15.81 -6.56
N SER A 142 -7.83 15.40 -6.82
CA SER A 142 -8.84 15.24 -5.75
C SER A 142 -8.53 14.08 -4.82
N GLN A 143 -7.79 13.06 -5.29
CA GLN A 143 -7.38 11.90 -4.48
C GLN A 143 -6.33 12.31 -3.44
N PHE A 144 -5.31 13.08 -3.86
CA PHE A 144 -4.35 13.67 -2.91
C PHE A 144 -5.01 14.65 -1.94
N ALA A 145 -5.93 15.50 -2.42
CA ALA A 145 -6.68 16.40 -1.54
C ALA A 145 -7.48 15.63 -0.48
N ARG A 146 -8.10 14.50 -0.85
CA ARG A 146 -8.83 13.65 0.09
C ARG A 146 -7.92 12.97 1.11
N LEU A 147 -6.77 12.45 0.68
CA LEU A 147 -5.75 11.90 1.59
C LEU A 147 -5.27 12.97 2.58
N ALA A 148 -5.02 14.19 2.12
CA ALA A 148 -4.61 15.29 2.98
C ALA A 148 -5.69 15.69 4.00
N GLN A 149 -6.96 15.72 3.56
CA GLN A 149 -8.12 16.00 4.42
C GLN A 149 -8.27 14.98 5.56
N LEU A 150 -8.02 13.70 5.28
CA LEU A 150 -8.12 12.62 6.27
C LEU A 150 -6.92 12.53 7.21
N SER A 151 -5.79 13.15 6.84
CA SER A 151 -4.55 13.11 7.62
C SER A 151 -4.53 14.16 8.73
N THR A 152 -5.56 14.22 9.57
CA THR A 152 -5.72 15.24 10.62
C THR A 152 -5.44 14.74 12.03
N ASP A 153 -5.04 13.47 12.17
CA ASP A 153 -4.76 12.84 13.46
C ASP A 153 -3.61 13.55 14.18
N PRO A 154 -3.84 14.10 15.39
CA PRO A 154 -2.79 14.70 16.21
C PRO A 154 -1.65 13.72 16.58
N GLY A 155 -1.96 12.42 16.66
CA GLY A 155 -0.97 11.36 16.88
C GLY A 155 -0.10 11.08 15.65
N GLY A 156 -0.36 11.74 14.53
CA GLY A 156 0.34 11.55 13.27
C GLY A 156 -0.42 10.66 12.29
N THR A 157 -0.15 10.86 11.00
CA THR A 157 -0.71 10.04 9.92
C THR A 157 0.38 9.53 9.00
N ILE A 158 0.32 8.23 8.67
CA ILE A 158 1.24 7.56 7.76
C ILE A 158 0.45 7.03 6.56
N LEU A 159 0.81 7.48 5.36
CA LEU A 159 0.27 6.97 4.09
C LEU A 159 1.24 5.93 3.52
N LEU A 160 0.70 4.80 3.08
CA LEU A 160 1.42 3.65 2.56
C LEU A 160 0.77 3.23 1.24
N GLY A 161 1.50 3.23 0.12
CA GLY A 161 0.93 2.70 -1.11
C GLY A 161 1.62 3.05 -2.41
N ASP A 162 0.98 2.62 -3.50
CA ASP A 162 1.27 3.02 -4.88
C ASP A 162 0.59 4.36 -5.17
N PHE A 163 1.41 5.42 -5.26
CA PHE A 163 0.96 6.77 -5.58
C PHE A 163 0.99 7.06 -7.08
N ASN A 164 1.50 6.14 -7.89
CA ASN A 164 1.75 6.30 -9.32
C ASN A 164 2.59 7.57 -9.66
N ARG A 165 3.38 8.07 -8.70
CA ARG A 165 4.12 9.33 -8.79
C ARG A 165 5.45 9.28 -8.03
N ASP A 166 6.40 10.05 -8.53
CA ASP A 166 7.66 10.31 -7.82
C ASP A 166 7.43 11.13 -6.54
N ARG A 167 8.47 11.10 -5.70
CA ARG A 167 8.50 11.74 -4.38
C ARG A 167 8.17 13.22 -4.44
N GLU A 168 8.80 13.94 -5.36
CA GLU A 168 8.68 15.40 -5.49
C GLU A 168 7.25 15.80 -5.84
N ARG A 169 6.61 15.07 -6.77
CA ARG A 169 5.21 15.33 -7.14
C ARG A 169 4.24 14.97 -6.03
N ILE A 170 4.51 13.94 -5.23
CA ILE A 170 3.69 13.60 -4.06
C ILE A 170 3.78 14.71 -3.02
N ALA A 171 4.99 15.15 -2.67
CA ALA A 171 5.21 16.22 -1.71
C ALA A 171 4.51 17.52 -2.14
N ALA A 172 4.66 17.90 -3.42
CA ALA A 172 3.98 19.07 -3.97
C ALA A 172 2.44 18.95 -3.93
N ALA A 173 1.89 17.76 -4.16
CA ALA A 173 0.44 17.54 -4.21
C ALA A 173 -0.22 17.47 -2.82
N LEU A 174 0.48 16.91 -1.83
CA LEU A 174 -0.03 16.81 -0.45
C LEU A 174 0.21 18.08 0.37
N GLY A 175 1.23 18.86 0.01
CA GLY A 175 1.58 20.12 0.65
C GLY A 175 2.67 20.00 1.72
N PRO A 176 3.14 21.13 2.27
CA PRO A 176 4.37 21.21 3.06
C PRO A 176 4.30 20.53 4.42
N SER A 177 3.11 20.19 4.92
CA SER A 177 2.94 19.44 6.18
C SER A 177 3.23 17.94 6.05
N PHE A 178 3.50 17.46 4.84
CA PHE A 178 3.81 16.06 4.55
C PHE A 178 5.29 15.89 4.21
N THR A 179 5.88 14.80 4.71
CA THR A 179 7.22 14.35 4.36
C THR A 179 7.11 13.01 3.65
N VAL A 180 7.66 12.93 2.44
CA VAL A 180 7.78 11.67 1.69
C VAL A 180 9.18 11.11 1.94
N ALA A 181 9.24 9.86 2.40
CA ALA A 181 10.49 9.21 2.71
C ALA A 181 11.43 9.20 1.48
N PRO A 182 12.68 9.67 1.60
CA PRO A 182 13.65 9.49 0.54
C PRO A 182 14.12 8.03 0.50
N PHE A 183 14.55 7.58 -0.67
CA PHE A 183 15.35 6.36 -0.80
C PHE A 183 16.81 6.74 -1.04
N GLU A 184 17.72 5.87 -0.64
CA GLU A 184 19.13 5.97 -1.01
C GLU A 184 19.30 5.95 -2.53
N SER A 185 20.36 6.59 -3.06
CA SER A 185 20.59 6.70 -4.52
C SER A 185 20.70 5.34 -5.21
N GLU A 186 21.19 4.33 -4.50
CA GLU A 186 21.40 2.96 -4.98
C GLU A 186 20.18 2.05 -4.78
N ALA A 187 19.06 2.58 -4.25
CA ALA A 187 17.86 1.78 -4.05
C ALA A 187 17.35 1.21 -5.38
N VAL A 188 16.92 -0.06 -5.35
CA VAL A 188 16.25 -0.64 -6.53
C VAL A 188 14.91 0.07 -6.77
N PRO A 189 14.45 0.19 -8.03
CA PRO A 189 13.17 0.85 -8.30
C PRO A 189 11.99 0.13 -7.66
N THR A 190 11.03 0.88 -7.12
CA THR A 190 9.79 0.29 -6.57
C THR A 190 8.90 -0.29 -7.66
N ARG A 191 9.01 0.20 -8.90
CA ARG A 191 8.46 -0.46 -10.09
C ARG A 191 9.52 -0.56 -11.19
N PRO A 192 10.21 -1.71 -11.31
CA PRO A 192 11.20 -1.93 -12.35
C PRO A 192 10.59 -1.77 -13.75
N ARG A 193 11.15 -0.85 -14.54
CA ARG A 193 10.80 -0.65 -15.95
C ARG A 193 12.08 -0.55 -16.77
N THR A 194 12.05 -1.16 -17.95
CA THR A 194 13.16 -1.16 -18.92
C THR A 194 13.10 0.03 -19.88
N SER A 195 11.96 0.74 -19.97
CA SER A 195 11.78 1.88 -20.87
C SER A 195 10.68 2.86 -20.40
N GLY A 196 10.65 4.05 -21.00
CA GLY A 196 9.61 5.07 -20.80
C GLY A 196 9.97 6.22 -19.86
N ALA A 197 9.26 7.35 -19.99
CA ALA A 197 9.53 8.59 -19.25
C ALA A 197 8.85 8.67 -17.85
N LYS A 198 8.09 7.63 -17.46
CA LYS A 198 7.39 7.60 -16.16
C LYS A 198 8.37 7.20 -15.06
N SER A 199 8.24 7.82 -13.87
CA SER A 199 9.02 7.43 -12.69
C SER A 199 8.94 5.92 -12.42
N ARG A 200 10.07 5.35 -11.99
CA ARG A 200 10.21 3.97 -11.54
C ARG A 200 10.11 3.85 -10.00
N PHE A 201 10.06 4.97 -9.29
CA PHE A 201 9.84 5.06 -7.85
C PHE A 201 8.45 5.68 -7.62
N ILE A 202 7.45 4.83 -7.41
CA ILE A 202 6.04 5.25 -7.32
C ILE A 202 5.30 4.74 -6.07
N ASP A 203 5.83 3.73 -5.42
CA ASP A 203 5.41 3.29 -4.09
C ASP A 203 6.21 4.03 -3.02
N HIS A 204 5.53 4.56 -2.00
CA HIS A 204 6.17 5.42 -0.99
C HIS A 204 5.57 5.22 0.41
N VAL A 205 6.35 5.66 1.41
CA VAL A 205 5.89 5.94 2.78
C VAL A 205 5.85 7.45 2.96
N VAL A 206 4.72 7.98 3.41
CA VAL A 206 4.52 9.43 3.60
C VAL A 206 4.00 9.70 5.00
N GLY A 207 4.55 10.70 5.68
CA GLY A 207 4.21 11.05 7.05
C GLY A 207 3.69 12.48 7.16
N ARG A 208 2.69 12.70 8.01
CA ARG A 208 2.28 14.01 8.53
C ARG A 208 2.30 13.95 10.04
N ALA A 209 2.96 14.91 10.68
CA ALA A 209 3.23 14.88 12.13
C ALA A 209 3.87 13.54 12.58
N ALA A 210 4.75 13.00 11.72
CA ALA A 210 5.50 11.77 11.95
C ALA A 210 6.88 11.90 11.28
N THR A 211 7.89 11.31 11.90
CA THR A 211 9.24 11.19 11.34
C THR A 211 9.37 9.82 10.70
N ILE A 212 9.94 9.76 9.50
CA ILE A 212 10.22 8.52 8.78
C ILE A 212 11.73 8.38 8.61
N THR A 213 12.27 7.22 8.95
CA THR A 213 13.69 6.86 8.80
C THR A 213 13.82 5.50 8.12
N ASP A 214 15.05 5.17 7.70
CA ASP A 214 15.43 3.83 7.24
C ASP A 214 14.52 3.29 6.12
N ALA A 215 14.14 4.17 5.20
CA ALA A 215 13.29 3.81 4.08
C ALA A 215 14.13 3.13 2.99
N SER A 216 13.77 1.90 2.65
CA SER A 216 14.44 1.09 1.65
C SER A 216 13.47 0.26 0.82
N VAL A 217 13.99 -0.27 -0.29
CA VAL A 217 13.24 -1.07 -1.24
C VAL A 217 13.85 -2.46 -1.32
N ASP A 218 13.04 -3.46 -1.01
CA ASP A 218 13.42 -4.87 -1.12
C ASP A 218 13.05 -5.41 -2.50
N ASN A 219 14.02 -6.04 -3.18
CA ASN A 219 13.74 -6.80 -4.38
C ASN A 219 12.87 -8.02 -4.03
N VAL A 220 11.71 -8.14 -4.67
CA VAL A 220 10.78 -9.25 -4.47
C VAL A 220 10.90 -10.32 -5.55
N ASP A 221 12.02 -10.35 -6.26
CA ASP A 221 12.39 -11.39 -7.23
C ASP A 221 11.33 -11.60 -8.32
N GLY A 222 10.66 -10.51 -8.69
CA GLY A 222 9.63 -10.51 -9.74
C GLY A 222 8.30 -11.14 -9.34
N LEU A 223 8.02 -11.41 -8.05
CA LEU A 223 6.71 -11.89 -7.58
C LEU A 223 5.54 -10.94 -7.88
N SER A 224 5.87 -9.65 -8.03
CA SER A 224 5.00 -8.58 -8.53
C SER A 224 5.79 -7.74 -9.55
N ASP A 225 5.10 -6.89 -10.32
CA ASP A 225 5.79 -5.85 -11.09
C ASP A 225 6.26 -4.68 -10.22
N HIS A 226 5.92 -4.68 -8.92
CA HIS A 226 6.45 -3.78 -7.91
C HIS A 226 7.34 -4.51 -6.89
N ASN A 227 8.33 -3.80 -6.38
CA ASN A 227 9.15 -4.17 -5.23
C ASN A 227 8.53 -3.62 -3.93
N LEU A 228 8.89 -4.24 -2.80
CA LEU A 228 8.35 -3.88 -1.50
C LEU A 228 9.12 -2.69 -0.91
N VAL A 229 8.40 -1.72 -0.37
CA VAL A 229 9.00 -0.60 0.37
C VAL A 229 8.79 -0.83 1.85
N HIS A 230 9.80 -0.57 2.67
CA HIS A 230 9.66 -0.55 4.12
C HIS A 230 10.38 0.64 4.74
N ALA A 231 9.98 1.01 5.95
CA ALA A 231 10.55 2.11 6.70
C ALA A 231 10.28 1.98 8.21
N THR A 232 10.96 2.80 8.98
CA THR A 232 10.70 3.02 10.40
C THR A 232 9.97 4.35 10.58
N VAL A 233 8.94 4.38 11.41
CA VAL A 233 8.19 5.61 11.73
C VAL A 233 8.16 5.90 13.22
N VAL A 234 8.27 7.18 13.55
CA VAL A 234 8.08 7.71 14.90
C VAL A 234 6.94 8.72 14.85
N THR A 235 5.88 8.41 15.57
CA THR A 235 4.69 9.26 15.70
C THR A 235 4.84 10.16 16.92
N ILE A 236 4.23 11.35 16.86
CA ILE A 236 4.18 12.24 18.02
C ILE A 236 3.12 11.64 18.94
N GLY A 237 3.55 10.84 19.92
CA GLY A 237 2.63 10.26 20.88
C GLY A 237 1.85 11.36 21.59
N VAL A 238 0.52 11.31 21.52
CA VAL A 238 -0.30 12.09 22.45
C VAL A 238 -0.05 11.48 23.81
N GLY A 239 0.79 12.13 24.62
CA GLY A 239 1.05 11.67 25.98
C GLY A 239 -0.28 11.49 26.68
N PHE A 240 -0.54 10.28 27.18
CA PHE A 240 -1.56 10.09 28.20
C PHE A 240 -1.15 10.99 29.36
N GLY A 241 -1.84 12.12 29.49
CA GLY A 241 -1.76 12.96 30.68
C GLY A 241 -2.25 12.12 31.84
N PHE A 242 -1.33 11.50 32.57
CA PHE A 242 -1.59 11.11 33.93
C PHE A 242 -1.84 12.40 34.69
N GLY A 243 -3.11 12.71 34.89
CA GLY A 243 -3.55 13.73 35.81
C GLY A 243 -3.01 13.37 37.19
N PHE A 244 -2.06 14.14 37.68
CA PHE A 244 -1.87 14.29 39.11
C PHE A 244 -3.11 15.03 39.64
N GLY A 245 -4.13 14.27 40.04
CA GLY A 245 -5.13 14.75 40.98
C GLY A 245 -4.48 14.80 42.36
N GLY A 246 -4.40 16.00 42.91
CA GLY A 246 -3.91 16.26 44.27
C GLY A 246 -4.93 15.95 45.36
#